data_AF-A0A3B3DVM7-F1
#
_entry.id   AF-A0A3B3DVM7-F1
#
_cell.length_a   1.000
_cell.length_b   1.000
_cell.length_c   1.000
_cell.angle_alpha   90.00
_cell.angle_beta   90.00
_cell.angle_gamma   90.00
#
_symmetry.space_group_name_H-M   'P 1'
#
loop_
_entity.id
_entity.type
_entity.pdbx_description
1 polymer ?
#
loop_
_entity_poly.entity_id
_entity_poly.type
_entity_poly.pdbx_seq_one_letter_code
_entity_poly.pdbx_strand_id
1 'polypeptide(L)'
;MKKRSLHRYEFDLNLCGFFYKLQVQRILRERFCHQKLTEGLEGVEAQHKHLEELLRRSAVYGESNSVLIVGPRGAGKSSLLRSVLQELLQEKEVQENLLQVHLNGLLQADDRIALKEITRQLHLENVVGDKVFVLC
;
A
#
# COMPACT_ATOMS: atom_id res chain seq x y z
N MET A 1 -56.33 -25.94 -12.20
CA MET A 1 -54.89 -26.16 -12.47
C MET A 1 -54.09 -24.85 -12.39
N LYS A 2 -53.82 -24.30 -11.19
CA LYS A 2 -53.03 -23.03 -11.07
C LYS A 2 -52.28 -22.86 -9.74
N LYS A 3 -51.82 -23.97 -9.13
CA LYS A 3 -51.02 -23.95 -7.88
C LYS A 3 -49.52 -24.25 -8.06
N ARG A 4 -49.04 -24.47 -9.30
CA ARG A 4 -47.62 -24.82 -9.56
C ARG A 4 -46.69 -23.65 -9.92
N SER A 5 -47.21 -22.47 -10.28
CA SER A 5 -46.34 -21.35 -10.72
C SER A 5 -45.76 -20.48 -9.60
N LEU A 6 -46.46 -20.29 -8.47
CA LEU A 6 -46.00 -19.40 -7.39
C LEU A 6 -44.74 -19.91 -6.67
N HIS A 7 -44.64 -21.23 -6.49
CA HIS A 7 -43.51 -21.86 -5.81
C HIS A 7 -42.18 -21.75 -6.57
N ARG A 8 -42.23 -21.44 -7.88
CA ARG A 8 -41.04 -21.26 -8.73
C ARG A 8 -40.46 -19.84 -8.59
N TYR A 9 -41.33 -18.82 -8.52
CA TYR A 9 -40.93 -17.43 -8.26
C TYR A 9 -40.37 -17.22 -6.84
N GLU A 10 -40.92 -17.92 -5.85
CA GLU A 10 -40.44 -17.86 -4.47
C GLU A 10 -39.07 -18.55 -4.29
N PHE A 11 -38.79 -19.58 -5.12
CA PHE A 11 -37.47 -20.21 -5.18
C PHE A 11 -36.42 -19.30 -5.84
N ASP A 12 -36.79 -18.60 -6.92
CA ASP A 12 -35.93 -17.61 -7.59
C ASP A 12 -35.63 -16.39 -6.71
N LEU A 13 -36.58 -15.93 -5.89
CA LEU A 13 -36.38 -14.85 -4.90
C LEU A 13 -35.41 -15.24 -3.78
N ASN A 14 -35.48 -16.48 -3.28
CA ASN A 14 -34.55 -17.00 -2.27
C ASN A 14 -33.15 -17.25 -2.86
N LEU A 15 -33.07 -17.70 -4.12
CA LEU A 15 -31.81 -17.87 -4.84
C LEU A 15 -31.14 -16.52 -5.15
N CYS A 16 -31.94 -15.51 -5.53
CA CYS A 16 -31.49 -14.14 -5.72
C CYS A 16 -31.01 -13.51 -4.39
N GLY A 17 -31.75 -13.71 -3.29
CA GLY A 17 -31.35 -13.26 -1.96
C GLY A 17 -30.05 -13.91 -1.47
N PHE A 18 -29.86 -15.21 -1.73
CA PHE A 18 -28.62 -15.92 -1.44
C PHE A 18 -27.45 -15.39 -2.27
N PHE A 19 -27.68 -15.13 -3.56
CA PHE A 19 -26.67 -14.56 -4.46
C PHE A 19 -26.25 -13.15 -4.02
N TYR A 20 -27.21 -12.27 -3.69
CA TYR A 20 -26.92 -10.91 -3.24
C TYR A 20 -26.16 -10.89 -1.90
N LYS A 21 -26.50 -11.78 -0.97
CA LYS A 21 -25.78 -11.95 0.29
C LYS A 21 -24.31 -12.33 0.06
N LEU A 22 -24.04 -13.27 -0.85
CA LEU A 22 -22.67 -13.66 -1.22
C LEU A 22 -21.93 -12.50 -1.89
N GLN A 23 -22.59 -11.74 -2.77
CA GLN A 23 -21.98 -10.58 -3.42
C GLN A 23 -21.62 -9.46 -2.44
N VAL A 24 -22.52 -9.10 -1.52
CA VAL A 24 -22.25 -8.09 -0.49
C VAL A 24 -21.12 -8.57 0.43
N GLN A 25 -21.16 -9.83 0.89
CA GLN A 25 -20.08 -10.37 1.72
C GLN A 25 -18.73 -10.36 0.99
N ARG A 26 -18.71 -10.67 -0.31
CA ARG A 26 -17.50 -10.58 -1.13
C ARG A 26 -16.95 -9.16 -1.17
N ILE A 27 -17.79 -8.18 -1.50
CA ILE A 27 -17.38 -6.76 -1.58
C ILE A 27 -16.87 -6.25 -0.23
N LEU A 28 -17.55 -6.59 0.87
CA LEU A 28 -17.11 -6.15 2.21
C LEU A 28 -15.78 -6.81 2.61
N ARG A 29 -15.58 -8.11 2.33
CA ARG A 29 -14.28 -8.77 2.57
C ARG A 29 -13.18 -8.20 1.68
N GLU A 30 -13.50 -7.83 0.44
CA GLU A 30 -12.57 -7.13 -0.44
C GLU A 30 -12.19 -5.75 0.10
N ARG A 31 -13.11 -5.01 0.73
CA ARG A 31 -12.81 -3.70 1.30
C ARG A 31 -12.09 -3.77 2.65
N PHE A 32 -12.48 -4.69 3.53
CA PHE A 32 -11.95 -4.76 4.89
C PHE A 32 -10.72 -5.67 5.03
N CYS A 33 -10.68 -6.78 4.31
CA CYS A 33 -9.65 -7.81 4.52
C CYS A 33 -8.53 -7.72 3.49
N HIS A 34 -8.83 -7.27 2.26
CA HIS A 34 -7.77 -6.98 1.31
C HIS A 34 -7.29 -5.57 1.60
N GLN A 35 -5.97 -5.39 1.68
CA GLN A 35 -5.31 -4.09 1.86
C GLN A 35 -5.48 -3.21 0.61
N LYS A 36 -6.70 -3.11 0.09
CA LYS A 36 -7.03 -2.21 -1.00
C LYS A 36 -6.90 -0.81 -0.43
N LEU A 37 -5.94 -0.06 -0.97
CA LEU A 37 -5.71 1.32 -0.56
C LEU A 37 -7.01 2.07 -0.79
N THR A 38 -7.54 2.62 0.29
CA THR A 38 -8.79 3.36 0.28
C THR A 38 -8.47 4.74 -0.28
N GLU A 39 -9.22 5.17 -1.29
CA GLU A 39 -9.12 6.54 -1.81
C GLU A 39 -9.64 7.48 -0.72
N GLY A 40 -8.72 8.10 0.03
CA GLY A 40 -9.01 9.01 1.13
C GLY A 40 -8.96 8.34 2.51
N LEU A 41 -7.90 8.62 3.26
CA LEU A 41 -7.85 8.34 4.69
C LEU A 41 -8.48 9.52 5.44
N GLU A 42 -9.68 9.32 5.99
CA GLU A 42 -10.37 10.35 6.77
C GLU A 42 -9.68 10.59 8.13
N GLY A 43 -9.57 11.87 8.51
CA GLY A 43 -9.06 12.30 9.80
C GLY A 43 -7.53 12.35 9.93
N VAL A 44 -6.80 12.14 8.82
CA VAL A 44 -5.33 12.22 8.76
C VAL A 44 -4.83 13.11 7.60
N GLU A 45 -5.66 14.01 7.11
CA GLU A 45 -5.41 14.83 5.92
C GLU A 45 -4.21 15.76 6.13
N ALA A 46 -4.03 16.31 7.33
CA ALA A 46 -2.90 17.16 7.66
C ALA A 46 -1.57 16.38 7.61
N GLN A 47 -1.55 15.17 8.17
CA GLN A 47 -0.39 14.28 8.17
C GLN A 47 -0.09 13.77 6.75
N HIS A 48 -1.15 13.47 5.99
CA HIS A 48 -1.04 13.09 4.58
C HIS A 48 -0.35 14.18 3.76
N LYS A 49 -0.88 15.41 3.81
CA LYS A 49 -0.32 16.55 3.07
C LYS A 49 1.11 16.85 3.48
N HIS A 50 1.41 16.77 4.78
CA HIS A 50 2.77 17.00 5.27
C HIS A 50 3.77 15.95 4.74
N LEU A 51 3.38 14.67 4.75
CA LEU A 51 4.22 13.59 4.24
C LEU A 51 4.37 13.67 2.71
N GLU A 52 3.30 14.01 1.99
CA GLU A 52 3.32 14.25 0.54
C GLU A 52 4.32 15.34 0.17
N GLU A 53 4.26 16.49 0.85
CA GLU A 53 5.14 17.62 0.57
C GLU A 53 6.61 17.28 0.82
N LEU A 54 6.92 16.59 1.93
CA LEU A 54 8.29 16.16 2.23
C LEU A 54 8.84 15.19 1.18
N LEU A 55 8.06 14.19 0.79
CA LEU A 55 8.47 13.21 -0.21
C LEU A 55 8.59 13.82 -1.60
N ARG A 56 7.67 14.72 -1.98
CA ARG A 56 7.75 15.44 -3.27
C ARG A 56 9.01 16.30 -3.31
N ARG A 57 9.33 17.05 -2.25
CA ARG A 57 10.56 17.86 -2.23
C ARG A 57 11.83 17.02 -2.34
N SER A 58 11.86 15.86 -1.70
CA SER A 58 12.97 14.91 -1.84
C SER A 58 13.10 14.37 -3.26
N ALA A 59 12.00 14.06 -3.94
CA ALA A 59 12.01 13.52 -5.30
C ALA A 59 12.30 14.57 -6.38
N VAL A 60 11.79 15.79 -6.23
CA VAL A 60 11.85 16.86 -7.25
C VAL A 60 13.05 17.79 -7.04
N TYR A 61 13.33 18.19 -5.80
CA TYR A 61 14.39 19.15 -5.47
C TYR A 61 15.66 18.50 -4.91
N GLY A 62 15.65 17.18 -4.69
CA GLY A 62 16.80 16.45 -4.13
C GLY A 62 17.06 16.77 -2.66
N GLU A 63 16.06 17.27 -1.93
CA GLU A 63 16.19 17.53 -0.49
C GLU A 63 16.36 16.21 0.30
N SER A 64 17.29 16.20 1.25
CA SER A 64 17.51 15.06 2.14
C SER A 64 16.73 15.22 3.45
N ASN A 65 15.53 14.66 3.50
CA ASN A 65 14.62 14.75 4.64
C ASN A 65 14.50 13.39 5.36
N SER A 66 14.33 13.42 6.68
CA SER A 66 14.06 12.24 7.52
C SER A 66 12.75 12.42 8.28
N VAL A 67 11.93 11.37 8.35
CA VAL A 67 10.61 11.41 9.01
C VAL A 67 10.43 10.18 9.88
N LEU A 68 9.88 10.37 11.09
CA LEU A 68 9.50 9.30 12.00
C LEU A 68 7.99 9.33 12.25
N ILE A 69 7.28 8.27 11.85
CA ILE A 69 5.83 8.14 12.05
C ILE A 69 5.56 7.25 13.27
N VAL A 70 5.00 7.85 14.33
CA VAL A 70 4.73 7.16 15.61
C VAL A 70 3.22 7.08 15.87
N GLY A 71 2.77 5.97 16.45
CA GLY A 71 1.37 5.77 16.84
C GLY A 71 1.07 4.31 17.21
N PRO A 72 -0.11 4.01 17.77
CA PRO A 72 -0.47 2.66 18.20
C PRO A 72 -0.55 1.67 17.02
N ARG A 73 -0.44 0.36 17.32
CA ARG A 73 -0.63 -0.70 16.30
C ARG A 73 -2.06 -0.63 15.75
N GLY A 74 -2.20 -0.78 14.43
CA GLY A 74 -3.51 -0.66 13.76
C GLY A 74 -3.95 0.75 13.39
N ALA A 75 -3.22 1.80 13.77
CA ALA A 75 -3.57 3.20 13.44
C ALA A 75 -3.39 3.59 11.95
N GLY A 76 -3.22 2.64 11.03
CA GLY A 76 -3.10 2.94 9.60
C GLY A 76 -1.78 3.59 9.14
N LYS A 77 -0.73 3.64 9.98
CA LYS A 77 0.57 4.28 9.63
C LYS A 77 1.14 3.83 8.27
N SER A 78 1.21 2.51 8.03
CA SER A 78 1.69 1.98 6.75
C SER A 78 0.72 2.25 5.60
N SER A 79 -0.58 2.37 5.90
CA SER A 79 -1.59 2.73 4.90
C SER A 79 -1.44 4.20 4.48
N LEU A 80 -1.16 5.10 5.42
CA LEU A 80 -0.88 6.51 5.17
C LEU A 80 0.29 6.68 4.21
N LEU A 81 1.43 6.06 4.53
CA LEU A 81 2.61 6.11 3.68
C LEU A 81 2.33 5.55 2.27
N ARG A 82 1.62 4.41 2.18
CA ARG A 82 1.28 3.81 0.88
C ARG A 82 0.33 4.67 0.05
N SER A 83 -0.64 5.34 0.68
CA SER A 83 -1.55 6.29 0.00
C SER A 83 -0.75 7.42 -0.64
N VAL A 84 0.08 8.09 0.16
CA VAL A 84 0.92 9.20 -0.31
C VAL A 84 1.85 8.75 -1.45
N LEU A 85 2.51 7.60 -1.30
CA LEU A 85 3.38 7.07 -2.35
C LEU A 85 2.61 6.73 -3.63
N GLN A 86 1.41 6.16 -3.51
CA GLN A 86 0.58 5.83 -4.67
C GLN A 86 0.17 7.09 -5.44
N GLU A 87 -0.14 8.18 -4.73
CA GLU A 87 -0.47 9.47 -5.34
C GLU A 87 0.75 10.10 -6.02
N LEU A 88 1.89 10.15 -5.31
CA LEU A 88 3.14 10.72 -5.84
C LEU A 88 3.67 9.96 -7.05
N LEU A 89 3.52 8.64 -7.11
CA LEU A 89 3.95 7.82 -8.25
C LEU A 89 3.10 8.05 -9.52
N GLN A 90 1.98 8.78 -9.44
CA GLN A 90 1.23 9.19 -10.64
C GLN A 90 1.90 10.36 -11.36
N GLU A 91 2.78 11.11 -10.68
CA GLU A 91 3.59 12.17 -11.27
C GLU A 91 4.82 11.57 -11.97
N LYS A 92 4.93 11.80 -13.29
CA LYS A 92 6.02 11.22 -14.09
C LYS A 92 7.42 11.62 -13.59
N GLU A 93 7.60 12.89 -13.22
CA GLU A 93 8.87 13.40 -12.71
C GLU A 93 9.32 12.67 -11.44
N VAL A 94 8.36 12.41 -10.53
CA VAL A 94 8.61 11.66 -9.30
C VAL A 94 8.88 10.19 -9.61
N GLN A 95 8.10 9.59 -10.51
CA GLN A 95 8.26 8.19 -10.89
C GLN A 95 9.65 7.88 -11.46
N GLU A 96 10.23 8.79 -12.26
CA GLU A 96 11.55 8.60 -12.87
C GLU A 96 12.70 8.76 -11.87
N ASN A 97 12.52 9.61 -10.85
CA ASN A 97 13.58 9.96 -9.89
C ASN A 97 13.54 9.15 -8.59
N LEU A 98 12.44 8.47 -8.29
CA LEU A 98 12.20 7.85 -6.99
C LEU A 98 12.47 6.35 -7.02
N LEU A 99 13.49 5.92 -6.27
CA LEU A 99 13.76 4.51 -5.97
C LEU A 99 13.34 4.20 -4.54
N GLN A 100 12.51 3.18 -4.36
CA GLN A 100 12.01 2.78 -3.04
C GLN A 100 12.81 1.62 -2.50
N VAL A 101 13.27 1.75 -1.26
CA VAL A 101 13.85 0.65 -0.49
C VAL A 101 13.04 0.45 0.79
N HIS A 102 12.46 -0.75 0.95
CA HIS A 102 11.63 -1.12 2.08
C HIS A 102 12.37 -2.11 2.99
N LEU A 103 12.68 -1.69 4.20
CA LEU A 103 13.26 -2.55 5.24
C LEU A 103 12.25 -2.82 6.35
N ASN A 104 12.30 -4.03 6.91
CA ASN A 104 11.51 -4.46 8.05
C ASN A 104 12.45 -4.97 9.14
N GLY A 105 12.52 -4.26 10.26
CA GLY A 105 13.39 -4.64 11.39
C GLY A 105 13.09 -6.01 12.01
N LEU A 106 11.93 -6.63 11.72
CA LEU A 106 11.66 -8.02 12.11
C LEU A 106 12.33 -9.05 11.20
N LEU A 107 12.67 -8.67 9.96
CA LEU A 107 13.31 -9.53 8.96
C LEU A 107 14.82 -9.23 8.87
N GLN A 108 15.19 -7.96 8.81
CA GLN A 108 16.59 -7.51 8.75
C GLN A 108 17.09 -7.13 10.14
N ALA A 109 17.40 -8.14 10.96
CA ALA A 109 17.84 -7.96 12.35
C ALA A 109 19.32 -7.51 12.49
N ASP A 110 20.13 -7.77 11.47
CA ASP A 110 21.56 -7.43 11.42
C ASP A 110 21.86 -6.51 10.23
N ASP A 111 22.85 -5.62 10.41
CA ASP A 111 23.29 -4.69 9.36
C ASP A 111 23.70 -5.42 8.08
N ARG A 112 24.33 -6.60 8.20
CA ARG A 112 24.72 -7.42 7.04
C ARG A 112 23.51 -7.83 6.19
N ILE A 113 22.41 -8.19 6.84
CA ILE A 113 21.17 -8.59 6.17
C ILE A 113 20.46 -7.36 5.61
N ALA A 114 20.46 -6.24 6.35
CA ALA A 114 19.89 -4.98 5.90
C ALA A 114 20.59 -4.45 4.64
N LEU A 115 21.93 -4.41 4.63
CA LEU A 115 22.72 -3.97 3.48
C LEU A 115 22.50 -4.85 2.26
N LYS A 116 22.48 -6.18 2.45
CA LYS A 116 22.17 -7.11 1.37
C LYS A 116 20.80 -6.82 0.77
N GLU A 117 19.80 -6.53 1.60
CA GLU A 117 18.46 -6.21 1.13
C GLU A 117 18.39 -4.85 0.41
N ILE A 118 19.11 -3.84 0.88
CA ILE A 118 19.23 -2.54 0.18
C ILE A 118 19.83 -2.74 -1.22
N THR A 119 20.97 -3.42 -1.32
CA THR A 119 21.64 -3.68 -2.60
C THR A 119 20.74 -4.48 -3.56
N ARG A 120 19.99 -5.46 -3.02
CA ARG A 120 19.03 -6.26 -3.78
C ARG A 120 17.90 -5.42 -4.37
N GLN A 121 17.28 -4.55 -3.57
CA GLN A 121 16.16 -3.71 -4.03
C GLN A 121 16.60 -2.63 -5.04
N LEU A 122 17.84 -2.15 -4.93
CA LEU A 122 18.42 -1.19 -5.86
C LEU A 122 18.96 -1.82 -7.15
N HIS A 123 18.88 -3.15 -7.32
CA HIS A 123 19.45 -3.90 -8.47
C HIS A 123 20.95 -3.65 -8.68
N LEU A 124 21.69 -3.32 -7.61
CA LEU A 124 23.12 -3.00 -7.68
C LEU A 124 24.01 -4.24 -7.68
N GLU A 125 23.45 -5.44 -7.47
CA GLU A 125 24.21 -6.69 -7.36
C GLU A 125 25.10 -6.99 -8.58
N ASN A 126 24.73 -6.50 -9.77
CA ASN A 126 25.49 -6.70 -11.02
C ASN A 126 26.46 -5.55 -11.36
N VAL A 127 26.39 -4.42 -10.65
CA VAL A 127 27.25 -3.22 -10.88
C VAL A 127 28.40 -3.18 -9.87
N VAL A 128 28.34 -4.00 -8.82
CA VAL A 128 29.28 -4.07 -7.69
C VAL A 128 30.53 -4.93 -8.01
N GLY A 129 30.84 -5.11 -9.30
CA GLY A 129 32.11 -5.73 -9.72
C GLY A 129 33.35 -4.95 -9.26
N ASP A 130 33.27 -3.62 -9.11
CA ASP A 130 34.44 -2.77 -8.83
C ASP A 130 34.21 -1.58 -7.87
N LYS A 131 33.01 -1.43 -7.29
CA LYS A 131 32.71 -0.34 -6.34
C LYS A 131 32.09 -0.88 -5.06
N VAL A 132 32.94 -1.05 -4.06
CA VAL A 132 32.50 -1.33 -2.68
C VAL A 132 31.75 -0.09 -2.19
N PHE A 133 30.44 -0.21 -1.99
CA PHE A 133 29.68 0.79 -1.24
C PHE A 133 30.12 0.70 0.22
N VAL A 134 31.14 1.46 0.57
CA VAL A 134 31.43 1.80 1.97
C VAL A 134 30.40 2.86 2.33
N LEU A 135 29.39 2.49 3.10
CA LEU A 135 28.61 3.47 3.85
C LEU A 135 29.57 4.07 4.88
N CYS A 136 30.07 5.27 4.60
CA CYS A 136 30.67 6.13 5.60
C CYS A 136 29.57 6.71 6.51
#